data_AF-A0ABD5BPL1-F1
#
_entry.id   AF-A0ABD5BPL1-F1
#
_cell.length_a   1.000
_cell.length_b   1.000
_cell.length_c   1.000
_cell.angle_alpha   90.00
_cell.angle_beta   90.00
_cell.angle_gamma   90.00
#
_symmetry.space_group_name_H-M   'P 1'
#
loop_
_entity.id
_entity.type
_entity.pdbx_description
1 polymer ?
#
loop_
_entity_poly.entity_id
_entity_poly.type
_entity_poly.pdbx_seq_one_letter_code
_entity_poly.pdbx_strand_id
1 'polypeptide(L)'
;MKKQNYSTFTSYLSKTHKNVDLYRLYNPHFSSFCKSYTYDHDFYLTYFSRHMITERNILTIFSIYAHFSYGMTKNETIKDFILFLKNINSVVFWKSFSFRGCNVIYLDKKREQKEISWFTFSRIYDEVLGIKEYQFNNNIYRKTA
;
A
#
# COMPACT_ATOMS: atom_id res chain seq x y z
N MET A 1 1.02 27.60 -1.56
CA MET A 1 0.86 26.13 -1.51
C MET A 1 2.17 25.52 -1.00
N LYS A 2 2.14 24.64 0.01
CA LYS A 2 3.34 23.86 0.39
C LYS A 2 3.84 23.10 -0.84
N LYS A 3 5.16 23.10 -1.09
CA LYS A 3 5.76 22.29 -2.16
C LYS A 3 5.49 20.83 -1.84
N GLN A 4 4.58 20.21 -2.58
CA GLN A 4 4.31 18.78 -2.52
C GLN A 4 5.40 18.06 -3.33
N ASN A 5 6.09 17.07 -2.75
CA ASN A 5 7.12 16.31 -3.47
C ASN A 5 6.55 15.43 -4.60
N TYR A 6 5.24 15.11 -4.53
CA TYR A 6 4.54 14.25 -5.48
C TYR A 6 3.19 14.88 -5.86
N SER A 7 2.98 15.12 -7.16
CA SER A 7 1.75 15.72 -7.69
C SER A 7 0.61 14.71 -7.89
N THR A 8 0.94 13.43 -8.06
CA THR A 8 -0.02 12.34 -8.24
C THR A 8 0.41 11.08 -7.48
N PHE A 9 -0.55 10.23 -7.14
CA PHE A 9 -0.26 8.96 -6.48
C PHE A 9 0.57 8.01 -7.37
N THR A 10 0.36 8.04 -8.68
CA THR A 10 1.22 7.34 -9.65
C THR A 10 2.66 7.84 -9.59
N SER A 11 2.87 9.17 -9.52
CA SER A 11 4.22 9.75 -9.38
C SER A 11 4.88 9.31 -8.08
N TYR A 12 4.12 9.29 -6.98
CA TYR A 12 4.57 8.78 -5.69
C TYR A 12 5.04 7.32 -5.79
N LEU A 13 4.18 6.40 -6.24
CA LEU A 13 4.53 4.98 -6.37
C LEU A 13 5.76 4.75 -7.26
N SER A 14 5.88 5.49 -8.36
CA SER A 14 7.02 5.37 -9.29
C SER A 14 8.37 5.76 -8.66
N LYS A 15 8.35 6.69 -7.70
CA LYS A 15 9.56 7.28 -7.11
C LYS A 15 9.95 6.68 -5.77
N THR A 16 8.99 6.30 -4.94
CA THR A 16 9.26 5.85 -3.55
C THR A 16 9.47 4.36 -3.45
N HIS A 17 8.75 3.55 -4.24
CA HIS A 17 8.75 2.10 -4.05
C HIS A 17 9.26 1.28 -5.24
N LYS A 18 9.66 1.91 -6.37
CA LYS A 18 10.33 1.28 -7.54
C LYS A 18 9.90 -0.18 -7.81
N ASN A 19 8.59 -0.43 -7.84
CA ASN A 19 8.04 -1.72 -8.23
C ASN A 19 7.10 -1.48 -9.41
N VAL A 20 7.69 -1.51 -10.61
CA VAL A 20 7.00 -1.17 -11.86
C VAL A 20 5.80 -2.08 -12.09
N ASP A 21 5.97 -3.35 -11.78
CA ASP A 21 4.94 -4.36 -11.98
C ASP A 21 3.81 -4.25 -10.95
N LEU A 22 4.10 -3.84 -9.71
CA LEU A 22 3.06 -3.64 -8.70
C LEU A 22 2.29 -2.32 -8.89
N TYR A 23 2.89 -1.25 -9.42
CA TYR A 23 2.13 -0.03 -9.74
C TYR A 23 1.30 -0.19 -11.02
N ARG A 24 1.70 -1.05 -11.99
CA ARG A 24 0.84 -1.39 -13.15
C ARG A 24 -0.53 -1.95 -12.71
N LEU A 25 -0.63 -2.43 -11.47
CA LEU A 25 -1.87 -2.87 -10.81
C LEU A 25 -2.70 -1.72 -10.25
N TYR A 26 -2.05 -0.62 -9.88
CA TYR A 26 -2.71 0.67 -9.72
C TYR A 26 -3.02 1.21 -11.12
N ASN A 27 -4.09 0.69 -11.72
CA ASN A 27 -4.69 1.35 -12.86
C ASN A 27 -5.79 2.29 -12.32
N PRO A 28 -5.64 3.63 -12.45
CA PRO A 28 -6.71 4.55 -12.08
C PRO A 28 -8.01 4.35 -12.87
N HIS A 29 -7.98 3.60 -13.99
CA HIS A 29 -9.17 3.16 -14.73
C HIS A 29 -9.76 1.83 -14.22
N PHE A 30 -8.99 1.01 -13.50
CA PHE A 30 -9.54 -0.15 -12.77
C PHE A 30 -10.01 0.34 -11.39
N SER A 31 -11.28 0.76 -11.34
CA SER A 31 -11.99 1.10 -10.10
C SER A 31 -12.16 -0.10 -9.14
N SER A 32 -11.55 -1.26 -9.42
CA SER A 32 -11.81 -2.56 -8.80
C SER A 32 -10.79 -3.02 -7.77
N PHE A 33 -9.72 -2.24 -7.52
CA PHE A 33 -8.86 -2.50 -6.36
C PHE A 33 -9.71 -2.37 -5.09
N CYS A 34 -9.75 -3.41 -4.25
CA CYS A 34 -10.62 -3.48 -3.06
C CYS A 34 -12.13 -3.59 -3.33
N LYS A 35 -12.58 -4.00 -4.53
CA LYS A 35 -14.03 -4.19 -4.80
C LYS A 35 -14.57 -5.58 -4.43
N SER A 36 -13.74 -6.63 -4.40
CA SER A 36 -14.17 -7.95 -3.89
C SER A 36 -13.00 -8.78 -3.36
N TYR A 37 -13.25 -9.52 -2.28
CA TYR A 37 -12.29 -10.46 -1.69
C TYR A 37 -11.71 -11.44 -2.72
N THR A 38 -12.53 -11.92 -3.66
CA THR A 38 -12.14 -12.91 -4.67
C THR A 38 -11.18 -12.39 -5.75
N TYR A 39 -11.44 -11.23 -6.35
CA TYR A 39 -10.58 -10.68 -7.40
C TYR A 39 -9.21 -10.24 -6.86
N ASP A 40 -9.20 -9.62 -5.68
CA ASP A 40 -7.96 -9.22 -5.03
C ASP A 40 -7.15 -10.45 -4.58
N HIS A 41 -7.81 -11.49 -4.07
CA HIS A 41 -7.17 -12.72 -3.60
C HIS A 41 -6.46 -13.49 -4.71
N ASP A 42 -7.11 -13.73 -5.86
CA ASP A 42 -6.49 -14.44 -7.00
C ASP A 42 -5.32 -13.66 -7.59
N PHE A 43 -5.43 -12.33 -7.58
CA PHE A 43 -4.37 -11.46 -8.02
C PHE A 43 -3.15 -11.53 -7.08
N TYR A 44 -3.37 -11.33 -5.78
CA TYR A 44 -2.29 -11.43 -4.79
C TYR A 44 -1.66 -12.83 -4.78
N LEU A 45 -2.46 -13.89 -4.91
CA LEU A 45 -1.97 -15.26 -5.13
C LEU A 45 -1.07 -15.33 -6.36
N THR A 46 -1.51 -14.84 -7.51
CA THR A 46 -0.77 -14.98 -8.77
C THR A 46 0.52 -14.18 -8.78
N TYR A 47 0.53 -12.96 -8.22
CA TYR A 47 1.73 -12.13 -8.15
C TYR A 47 2.72 -12.65 -7.10
N PHE A 48 2.25 -12.97 -5.90
CA PHE A 48 3.14 -13.39 -4.81
C PHE A 48 3.55 -14.86 -4.84
N SER A 49 2.80 -15.72 -5.54
CA SER A 49 3.28 -17.07 -5.84
C SER A 49 4.53 -17.06 -6.74
N ARG A 50 4.74 -16.01 -7.53
CA ARG A 50 5.85 -15.89 -8.49
C ARG A 50 7.01 -15.03 -7.99
N HIS A 51 6.82 -14.27 -6.91
CA HIS A 51 7.79 -13.30 -6.43
C HIS A 51 8.04 -13.43 -4.92
N MET A 52 9.32 -13.49 -4.54
CA MET A 52 9.72 -13.37 -3.14
C MET A 52 9.12 -12.10 -2.54
N ILE A 53 8.59 -12.23 -1.33
CA ILE A 53 8.05 -11.08 -0.64
C ILE A 53 9.19 -10.22 -0.11
N THR A 54 9.19 -8.95 -0.46
CA THR A 54 10.14 -7.97 0.03
C THR A 54 9.42 -6.86 0.77
N GLU A 55 10.13 -6.14 1.64
CA GLU A 55 9.62 -4.91 2.27
C GLU A 55 8.97 -3.97 1.27
N ARG A 56 9.66 -3.76 0.15
CA ARG A 56 9.17 -2.95 -0.96
C ARG A 56 7.79 -3.39 -1.42
N ASN A 57 7.53 -4.70 -1.55
CA ASN A 57 6.21 -5.18 -1.93
C ASN A 57 5.16 -4.81 -0.88
N ILE A 58 5.44 -5.09 0.39
CA ILE A 58 4.50 -4.82 1.50
C ILE A 58 4.17 -3.32 1.59
N LEU A 59 5.19 -2.46 1.50
CA LEU A 59 5.01 -1.01 1.54
C LEU A 59 4.23 -0.48 0.33
N THR A 60 4.38 -1.11 -0.84
CA THR A 60 3.62 -0.74 -2.03
C THR A 60 2.15 -1.16 -1.90
N ILE A 61 1.86 -2.38 -1.43
CA ILE A 61 0.47 -2.81 -1.16
C ILE A 61 -0.16 -1.87 -0.15
N PHE A 62 0.54 -1.55 0.95
CA PHE A 62 0.03 -0.64 1.96
C PHE A 62 -0.27 0.75 1.38
N SER A 63 0.63 1.29 0.54
CA SER A 63 0.41 2.58 -0.11
C SER A 63 -0.87 2.58 -0.94
N ILE A 64 -1.13 1.51 -1.70
CA ILE A 64 -2.34 1.36 -2.51
C ILE A 64 -3.57 1.19 -1.61
N TYR A 65 -3.47 0.34 -0.59
CA TYR A 65 -4.53 0.12 0.39
C TYR A 65 -4.94 1.45 1.05
N ALA A 66 -3.99 2.23 1.57
CA ALA A 66 -4.24 3.55 2.15
C ALA A 66 -4.82 4.55 1.14
N HIS A 67 -4.47 4.43 -0.13
CA HIS A 67 -5.08 5.24 -1.19
C HIS A 67 -6.55 4.91 -1.41
N PHE A 68 -7.01 3.70 -1.11
CA PHE A 68 -8.42 3.31 -1.23
C PHE A 68 -9.19 3.28 0.09
N SER A 69 -8.53 3.41 1.24
CA SER A 69 -9.19 3.57 2.55
C SER A 69 -9.90 4.93 2.64
N TYR A 70 -11.19 4.97 2.29
CA TYR A 70 -12.02 6.16 2.41
C TYR A 70 -12.68 6.22 3.79
N GLY A 71 -12.65 7.38 4.43
CA GLY A 71 -13.32 7.62 5.72
C GLY A 71 -12.66 6.97 6.95
N MET A 72 -11.55 6.25 6.77
CA MET A 72 -10.82 5.62 7.86
C MET A 72 -9.68 6.52 8.35
N THR A 73 -9.53 6.59 9.68
CA THR A 73 -8.36 7.21 10.31
C THR A 73 -7.10 6.39 10.06
N LYS A 74 -5.93 7.03 10.19
CA LYS A 74 -4.61 6.38 10.10
C LYS A 74 -4.53 5.07 10.91
N ASN A 75 -5.00 5.11 12.15
CA ASN A 75 -4.95 3.96 13.04
C ASN A 75 -5.85 2.82 12.56
N GLU A 76 -7.05 3.14 12.08
CA GLU A 76 -7.98 2.15 11.52
C GLU A 76 -7.41 1.54 10.24
N THR A 77 -6.91 2.37 9.33
CA THR A 77 -6.30 1.92 8.07
C THR A 77 -5.13 0.96 8.31
N ILE A 78 -4.22 1.28 9.24
CA ILE A 78 -3.08 0.40 9.54
C ILE A 78 -3.55 -0.90 10.20
N LYS A 79 -4.48 -0.83 11.16
CA LYS A 79 -5.01 -2.04 11.83
C LYS A 79 -5.71 -2.96 10.85
N ASP A 80 -6.55 -2.42 9.98
CA ASP A 80 -7.29 -3.21 8.99
C ASP A 80 -6.34 -3.81 7.95
N PHE A 81 -5.34 -3.04 7.48
CA PHE A 81 -4.29 -3.57 6.61
C PHE A 81 -3.53 -4.74 7.25
N ILE A 82 -3.20 -4.65 8.54
CA ILE A 82 -2.53 -5.75 9.27
C ILE A 82 -3.45 -6.96 9.39
N LEU A 83 -4.75 -6.78 9.60
CA LEU A 83 -5.72 -7.86 9.60
C LEU A 83 -5.82 -8.53 8.23
N PHE A 84 -5.91 -7.74 7.17
CA PHE A 84 -5.85 -8.20 5.79
C PHE A 84 -4.59 -9.03 5.54
N LEU A 85 -3.41 -8.50 5.88
CA LEU A 85 -2.14 -9.22 5.73
C LEU A 85 -2.12 -10.54 6.51
N LYS A 86 -2.65 -10.57 7.74
CA LYS A 86 -2.72 -11.80 8.54
C LYS A 86 -3.57 -12.87 7.86
N ASN A 87 -4.72 -12.49 7.29
CA ASN A 87 -5.63 -13.40 6.60
C ASN A 87 -4.99 -13.99 5.35
N ILE A 88 -4.31 -13.17 4.55
CA ILE A 88 -3.64 -13.66 3.34
C ILE A 88 -2.30 -14.34 3.63
N ASN A 89 -1.68 -14.13 4.81
CA ASN A 89 -0.39 -14.73 5.15
C ASN A 89 -0.44 -16.27 5.18
N SER A 90 -1.53 -16.84 5.70
CA SER A 90 -1.71 -18.29 5.72
C SER A 90 -2.00 -18.89 4.35
N VAL A 91 -2.68 -18.14 3.48
CA VAL A 91 -3.20 -18.65 2.20
C VAL A 91 -2.24 -18.39 1.04
N VAL A 92 -1.68 -17.19 0.99
CA VAL A 92 -0.88 -16.69 -0.14
C VAL A 92 0.61 -16.76 0.14
N PHE A 93 0.99 -16.45 1.37
CA PHE A 93 2.38 -16.23 1.73
C PHE A 93 3.00 -17.38 2.52
N TRP A 94 2.33 -18.52 2.65
CA TRP A 94 2.88 -19.71 3.32
C TRP A 94 3.47 -19.42 4.70
N LYS A 95 2.86 -18.49 5.46
CA LYS A 95 3.34 -18.02 6.76
C LYS A 95 4.74 -17.37 6.73
N SER A 96 5.10 -16.70 5.63
CA SER A 96 6.36 -15.97 5.47
C SER A 96 6.50 -14.76 6.40
N PHE A 97 5.41 -14.34 7.06
CA PHE A 97 5.41 -13.26 8.02
C PHE A 97 5.02 -13.70 9.42
N SER A 98 5.55 -12.97 10.40
CA SER A 98 5.00 -12.90 11.75
C SER A 98 4.66 -11.45 12.10
N PHE A 99 3.91 -11.26 13.17
CA PHE A 99 3.37 -9.95 13.53
C PHE A 99 3.65 -9.66 15.00
N ARG A 100 4.01 -8.41 15.31
CA ARG A 100 4.14 -7.89 16.67
C ARG A 100 3.35 -6.59 16.76
N GLY A 101 2.15 -6.64 17.34
CA GLY A 101 1.21 -5.53 17.25
C GLY A 101 0.85 -5.23 15.80
N CYS A 102 1.13 -4.01 15.35
CA CYS A 102 0.95 -3.57 13.96
C CYS A 102 2.24 -3.63 13.13
N ASN A 103 3.30 -4.25 13.64
CA ASN A 103 4.56 -4.40 12.93
C ASN A 103 4.56 -5.73 12.16
N VAL A 104 5.19 -5.73 10.99
CA VAL A 104 5.35 -6.93 10.14
C VAL A 104 6.80 -7.39 10.21
N ILE A 105 7.01 -8.61 10.67
CA ILE A 105 8.33 -9.24 10.77
C ILE A 105 8.46 -10.24 9.64
N TYR A 106 9.55 -10.15 8.88
CA TYR A 106 9.80 -10.97 7.69
C TYR A 106 11.28 -11.34 7.59
N LEU A 107 11.60 -12.36 6.81
CA LEU A 107 12.98 -12.69 6.42
C LEU A 107 13.30 -12.04 5.09
N ASP A 108 14.40 -11.30 5.01
CA ASP A 108 14.84 -10.72 3.75
C ASP A 108 15.51 -11.77 2.83
N LYS A 109 16.00 -11.33 1.67
CA LYS A 109 16.68 -12.21 0.71
C LYS A 109 17.94 -12.89 1.27
N LYS A 110 18.55 -12.32 2.31
CA LYS A 110 19.71 -12.88 3.01
C LYS A 110 19.32 -13.76 4.19
N ARG A 111 18.01 -13.99 4.40
CA ARG A 111 17.43 -14.69 5.57
C ARG A 111 17.68 -13.95 6.89
N GLU A 112 17.91 -12.65 6.84
CA GLU A 112 17.97 -11.83 8.05
C GLU A 112 16.55 -11.42 8.47
N GLN A 113 16.28 -11.46 9.78
CA GLN A 113 15.02 -10.95 10.31
C GLN A 113 14.99 -9.43 10.20
N LYS A 114 13.94 -8.93 9.54
CA LYS A 114 13.65 -7.50 9.37
C LYS A 114 12.25 -7.19 9.88
N GLU A 115 12.01 -5.91 10.16
CA GLU A 115 10.75 -5.43 10.72
C GLU A 115 10.30 -4.17 10.00
N ILE A 116 9.06 -4.18 9.53
CA ILE A 116 8.35 -2.98 9.09
C ILE A 116 7.53 -2.50 10.28
N SER A 117 7.91 -1.34 10.81
CA SER A 117 7.25 -0.76 11.98
C SER A 117 5.94 -0.05 11.62
N TRP A 118 5.07 0.08 12.62
CA TRP A 118 3.89 0.96 12.56
C TRP A 118 4.25 2.39 12.14
N PHE A 119 5.40 2.92 12.58
CA PHE A 119 5.85 4.27 12.19
C PHE A 119 6.14 4.37 10.69
N THR A 120 6.67 3.30 10.08
CA THR A 120 6.86 3.24 8.63
C THR A 120 5.52 3.33 7.89
N PHE A 121 4.52 2.58 8.34
CA PHE A 121 3.17 2.65 7.78
C PHE A 121 2.52 4.02 8.04
N SER A 122 2.67 4.58 9.24
CA SER A 122 2.16 5.90 9.61
C SER A 122 2.65 7.00 8.68
N ARG A 123 3.96 7.01 8.38
CA ARG A 123 4.55 7.98 7.44
C ARG A 123 4.00 7.84 6.03
N ILE A 124 3.88 6.60 5.53
CA ILE A 124 3.32 6.35 4.20
C ILE A 124 1.87 6.83 4.12
N TYR A 125 1.06 6.59 5.17
CA TYR A 125 -0.31 7.07 5.21
C TYR A 125 -0.39 8.59 5.06
N ASP A 126 0.45 9.33 5.81
CA ASP A 126 0.49 10.80 5.73
C ASP A 126 0.90 11.29 4.34
N GLU A 127 1.87 10.64 3.71
CA GLU A 127 2.31 10.94 2.35
C GLU A 127 1.17 10.73 1.33
N VAL A 128 0.43 9.61 1.46
CA VAL A 128 -0.71 9.29 0.59
C VAL A 128 -1.87 10.25 0.80
N LEU A 129 -2.19 10.59 2.05
CA LEU A 129 -3.25 11.55 2.38
C LEU A 129 -2.92 12.93 1.82
N GLY A 130 -1.70 13.41 2.01
CA GLY A 130 -1.26 14.69 1.46
C GLY A 130 -1.41 14.75 -0.07
N ILE A 131 -1.13 13.66 -0.78
CA ILE A 131 -1.32 13.59 -2.24
C ILE A 131 -2.79 13.72 -2.61
N LYS A 132 -3.70 13.03 -1.90
CA LYS A 132 -5.15 13.14 -2.13
C LYS A 132 -5.65 14.56 -1.93
N GLU A 133 -5.27 15.19 -0.83
CA GLU A 133 -5.63 16.58 -0.52
C GLU A 133 -5.11 17.56 -1.58
N TYR A 134 -3.85 17.38 -2.02
CA TYR A 134 -3.27 18.18 -3.10
C TYR A 134 -4.04 18.03 -4.42
N GLN A 135 -4.41 16.81 -4.80
CA GLN A 135 -5.18 16.54 -6.02
C GLN A 135 -6.60 17.13 -5.94
N PHE A 136 -7.27 16.97 -4.81
CA PHE A 136 -8.61 17.53 -4.57
C PHE A 136 -8.59 19.05 -4.69
N ASN A 137 -7.66 19.71 -4.00
CA ASN A 137 -7.53 21.17 -4.03
C ASN A 137 -7.23 21.67 -5.44
N ASN A 138 -6.26 21.09 -6.16
CA ASN A 138 -5.96 21.51 -7.53
C ASN A 138 -7.13 21.29 -8.50
N ASN A 139 -7.92 20.23 -8.32
CA ASN A 139 -9.12 19.99 -9.12
C ASN A 139 -10.21 21.03 -8.84
N ILE A 140 -10.36 21.48 -7.60
CA ILE A 140 -11.26 22.59 -7.26
C ILE A 140 -10.77 23.88 -7.89
N TYR A 141 -9.50 24.25 -7.69
CA TYR A 141 -8.91 25.46 -8.27
C TYR A 141 -9.10 25.54 -9.79
N ARG A 142 -8.89 24.42 -10.50
CA ARG A 142 -9.11 24.34 -11.97
C ARG A 142 -10.57 24.43 -12.39
N LYS A 143 -11.53 24.13 -11.51
CA LYS A 143 -12.97 24.25 -11.79
C LYS A 143 -13.52 25.63 -11.46
N THR A 144 -12.84 26.38 -10.61
CA THR A 144 -13.25 27.72 -10.15
C THR A 144 -12.46 28.85 -10.79
N ALA A 145 -11.45 28.55 -11.62
CA ALA A 145 -10.67 29.49 -12.42
C ALA A 145 -11.10 29.42 -13.89
#